data_AF-A0A973MEC9-F1
#
_entry.id   AF-A0A973MEC9-F1
#
_cell.length_a   1.000
_cell.length_b   1.000
_cell.length_c   1.000
_cell.angle_alpha   90.00
_cell.angle_beta   90.00
_cell.angle_gamma   90.00
#
_symmetry.space_group_name_H-M   'P 1'
#
loop_
_entity.id
_entity.type
_entity.pdbx_description
1 polymer ?
#
loop_
_entity_poly.entity_id
_entity_poly.type
_entity_poly.pdbx_seq_one_letter_code
_entity_poly.pdbx_strand_id
1 'polypeptide(L)' 'WGYGHVGDGRTVDVHIARLRRKLGAEHRGAIQTVRRVGYKYTPPTGR' A
#
# COMPACT_ATOMS: atom_id res chain seq x y z
N TRP A 1 -3.33 12.21 -6.18
CA TRP A 1 -3.52 13.31 -5.22
C TRP A 1 -2.47 14.33 -5.57
N GLY A 2 -2.90 15.49 -6.09
CA GLY A 2 -2.03 16.53 -6.61
C GLY A 2 -0.84 16.80 -5.68
N TYR A 3 0.32 16.96 -6.32
CA TYR A 3 1.60 17.36 -5.74
C TYR A 3 1.40 18.39 -4.63
N GLY A 4 1.72 18.01 -3.38
CA GLY A 4 1.65 18.91 -2.23
C GLY A 4 1.49 18.23 -0.87
N HIS A 5 1.11 16.94 -0.81
CA HIS A 5 1.08 16.23 0.46
C HIS A 5 2.42 15.53 0.72
N VAL A 6 3.31 16.23 1.44
CA VAL A 6 4.30 15.60 2.33
C VAL A 6 3.52 15.05 3.53
N GLY A 7 2.61 14.12 3.27
CA GLY A 7 1.81 13.47 4.30
C GLY A 7 2.75 12.61 5.13
N ASP A 8 3.02 13.05 6.35
CA ASP A 8 3.69 12.33 7.43
C ASP A 8 3.54 10.82 7.22
N GLY A 9 4.64 10.11 6.94
CA GLY A 9 4.63 8.72 6.42
C GLY A 9 3.77 7.76 7.25
N ARG A 10 3.54 8.11 8.51
CA ARG A 10 2.60 7.45 9.45
C ARG A 10 1.15 7.38 8.93
N THR A 11 0.67 8.41 8.25
CA THR A 11 -0.69 8.45 7.68
C THR A 11 -0.82 7.46 6.52
N VAL A 12 0.21 7.38 5.67
CA VAL A 12 0.27 6.43 4.55
C VAL A 12 0.26 4.99 5.08
N ASP A 13 1.03 4.70 6.13
CA ASP A 13 1.09 3.36 6.75
C ASP A 13 -0.28 2.92 7.27
N VAL A 14 -1.03 3.81 7.92
CA VAL A 14 -2.40 3.53 8.40
C VAL A 14 -3.34 3.23 7.23
N HIS A 15 -3.27 4.02 6.16
CA HIS A 15 -4.10 3.79 4.98
C HIS A 15 -3.75 2.48 4.28
N ILE A 16 -2.46 2.14 4.14
CA ILE A 16 -2.01 0.87 3.57
C ILE A 16 -2.43 -0.30 4.45
N ALA A 17 -2.34 -0.19 5.78
CA ALA A 17 -2.81 -1.22 6.70
C ALA A 17 -4.33 -1.41 6.67
N ARG A 18 -5.11 -0.33 6.48
CA ARG A 18 -6.56 -0.42 6.26
C ARG A 18 -6.89 -1.03 4.90
N LEU A 19 -6.18 -0.65 3.85
CA LEU A 19 -6.36 -1.17 2.50
C LEU A 19 -6.06 -2.67 2.41
N ARG A 20 -4.93 -3.13 2.99
CA ARG A 20 -4.57 -4.55 3.09
C ARG A 20 -5.58 -5.39 3.86
N ARG A 21 -6.32 -4.79 4.80
CA ARG A 21 -7.41 -5.46 5.51
C ARG A 21 -8.66 -5.57 4.63
N LYS A 22 -9.01 -4.50 3.92
CA LYS A 22 -10.18 -4.49 3.00
C LYS A 22 -10.01 -5.40 1.79
N LEU A 23 -8.78 -5.55 1.29
CA LEU A 23 -8.46 -6.38 0.12
C LEU A 23 -8.55 -7.90 0.37
N GLY A 24 -8.69 -8.34 1.62
CA GLY A 24 -8.75 -9.76 1.94
C GLY A 24 -7.41 -10.49 1.77
N ALA A 25 -7.37 -11.78 2.10
CA ALA A 25 -6.15 -12.58 2.11
C ALA A 25 -5.54 -12.76 0.71
N GLU A 26 -6.38 -12.90 -0.32
CA GLU A 26 -5.96 -13.14 -1.71
C GLU A 26 -5.15 -11.98 -2.30
N HIS A 27 -5.48 -10.74 -1.92
CA HIS A 27 -4.86 -9.54 -2.47
C HIS A 27 -3.96 -8.81 -1.45
N ARG A 28 -3.73 -9.38 -0.27
CA ARG A 28 -2.88 -8.77 0.76
C ARG A 28 -1.42 -8.66 0.30
N GLY A 29 -0.96 -9.61 -0.52
CA GLY A 29 0.35 -9.60 -1.15
C GLY A 29 0.49 -8.61 -2.31
N ALA A 30 -0.62 -8.02 -2.76
CA ALA A 30 -0.63 -7.10 -3.90
C ALA A 30 0.09 -5.77 -3.61
N ILE A 31 0.16 -5.38 -2.33
CA ILE A 31 0.84 -4.16 -1.90
C ILE A 31 2.12 -4.57 -1.17
N GLN A 32 3.26 -4.34 -1.81
CA GLN A 32 4.59 -4.66 -1.27
C GLN A 32 5.20 -3.44 -0.58
N THR A 33 5.83 -3.67 0.56
CA THR A 33 6.60 -2.64 1.27
C THR A 33 8.05 -2.69 0.79
N VAL A 34 8.51 -1.60 0.17
CA VAL A 34 9.91 -1.41 -0.20
C VAL A 34 10.58 -0.62 0.91
N ARG A 35 11.43 -1.28 1.71
CA ARG A 35 12.08 -0.69 2.87
C ARG A 35 12.82 0.59 2.48
N ARG A 36 12.61 1.67 3.25
CA ARG A 36 13.22 3.00 3.07
C ARG A 36 12.85 3.72 1.76
N VAL A 37 11.92 3.18 0.98
CA VAL A 37 11.46 3.77 -0.29
C VAL A 37 9.96 4.05 -0.25
N GLY A 38 9.15 3.07 0.20
CA GLY A 38 7.69 3.23 0.29
C GLY A 38 6.94 1.96 -0.07
N TYR A 39 5.91 2.09 -0.91
CA TYR A 39 5.00 1.00 -1.26
C TYR A 39 4.89 0.83 -2.76
N LYS A 40 4.84 -0.42 -3.21
CA LYS A 40 4.63 -0.80 -4.62
C LYS A 40 3.37 -1.65 -4.74
N TYR A 41 2.54 -1.34 -5.73
CA TYR A 41 1.44 -2.23 -6.12
C TYR A 41 1.94 -3.21 -7.18
N THR A 42 1.86 -4.50 -6.85
CA THR A 42 2.12 -5.62 -7.76
C THR A 42 0.84 -6.45 -7.73
N PRO A 43 -0.05 -6.37 -8.72
CA PRO A 43 -1.26 -7.18 -8.72
C PRO A 43 -0.85 -8.67 -8.58
N PRO A 44 -1.58 -9.47 -7.79
CA PRO A 44 -1.37 -10.91 -7.82
C PRO A 44 -1.63 -11.31 -9.27
N THR A 45 -0.68 -11.99 -9.89
CA THR A 45 -0.81 -12.52 -11.25
C THR A 45 -1.90 -13.59 -11.20
N GLY A 46 -3.16 -13.16 -11.17
CA GLY A 46 -4.33 -13.97 -11.35
C GLY A 46 -4.33 -14.42 -12.80
N ARG A 47 -4.26 -15.72 -12.98
CA ARG A 47 -4.59 -16.40 -14.22
C ARG A 47 -6.10 -16.59 -14.30
#